data_AF-A0A5I9CAM7-F1
#
_entry.id   AF-A0A5I9CAM7-F1
#
_cell.length_a   1.000
_cell.length_b   1.000
_cell.length_c   1.000
_cell.angle_alpha   90.00
_cell.angle_beta   90.00
_cell.angle_gamma   90.00
#
_symmetry.space_group_name_H-M   'P 1'
#
loop_
_entity.id
_entity.type
_entity.pdbx_description
1 polymer ?
#
loop_
_entity_poly.entity_id
_entity_poly.type
_entity_poly.pdbx_seq_one_letter_code
_entity_poly.pdbx_strand_id
1 'polypeptide(L)'
;MAVMPFRHQSLRLLGMRDKILLLDEVHAYDGYMVKLLEGLLHFHAAQGGSAIILSATLPAALREKLLNAFSDGAGFMSAGGSDNAGYPWLSHLTSSGLLEQPLATRPEVQRTVAVNWIQQRQEALDIIYRVVATGQCICWIRNTVDDALDTYQQLLHEGIVPEQDLLLFHSRFAFIDRIAIENKTLNWFGNNAPVSERRGKVLIATQVVEQSLDLDFDWMITDLAPIDLLIQRAGRLQRHIRDAHGQRKSTLPDERQPPILHILAPHWQEQAEEGWLGQELKGTGFVYTDHACLWRTQALLRQHGEIRMPDNARALVDGVYEQKIAAPAGLQTISDVAFGKVLSQRSVAAQNLLRYDLGYDREASDFLWDKDREFSTRLGEESVDVYLARKDIDGQLRPLVDEIDFCWEKSRLSVRKSWWQKNSGTFQCPDEETLACFRKRHHRPSGQIVLVSDAGEASYYSKRFGLVG
;
A
#
# COMPACT_ATOMS: atom_id res chain seq x y z
N MET A 1 -10.55 12.14 10.84
CA MET A 1 -11.76 12.99 10.79
C MET A 1 -12.25 13.41 12.16
N ALA A 2 -12.31 12.50 13.15
CA ALA A 2 -12.83 12.81 14.48
C ALA A 2 -12.01 13.87 15.26
N VAL A 3 -10.79 14.18 14.84
CA VAL A 3 -9.90 15.18 15.47
C VAL A 3 -9.59 16.36 14.56
N MET A 4 -10.42 16.58 13.54
CA MET A 4 -10.28 17.66 12.56
C MET A 4 -11.62 18.41 12.42
N PRO A 5 -11.65 19.67 12.00
CA PRO A 5 -12.86 20.52 11.91
C PRO A 5 -13.83 20.12 10.79
N PHE A 6 -14.21 18.84 10.71
CA PHE A 6 -15.24 18.35 9.81
C PHE A 6 -16.64 18.58 10.37
N ARG A 7 -17.61 18.81 9.49
CA ARG A 7 -19.04 18.77 9.86
C ARG A 7 -19.35 17.45 10.54
N HIS A 8 -20.10 17.50 11.64
CA HIS A 8 -20.45 16.33 12.49
C HIS A 8 -19.25 15.66 13.16
N GLN A 9 -18.14 16.38 13.38
CA GLN A 9 -16.98 15.83 14.08
C GLN A 9 -17.32 15.38 15.51
N SER A 10 -18.12 16.13 16.27
CA SER A 10 -18.51 15.77 17.64
C SER A 10 -19.28 14.45 17.70
N LEU A 11 -20.13 14.18 16.70
CA LEU A 11 -20.82 12.89 16.55
C LEU A 11 -19.83 11.74 16.30
N ARG A 12 -18.70 11.99 15.62
CA ARG A 12 -17.65 10.99 15.43
C ARG A 12 -16.88 10.72 16.74
N LEU A 13 -16.55 11.76 17.52
CA LEU A 13 -15.96 11.56 18.84
C LEU A 13 -16.92 10.79 19.76
N LEU A 14 -18.19 11.19 19.81
CA LEU A 14 -19.22 10.47 20.56
C LEU A 14 -19.35 9.02 20.10
N GLY A 15 -19.32 8.78 18.78
CA GLY A 15 -19.35 7.44 18.21
C GLY A 15 -18.11 6.60 18.51
N MET A 16 -16.99 7.22 18.90
CA MET A 16 -15.78 6.52 19.35
C MET A 16 -15.72 6.31 20.86
N ARG A 17 -16.55 7.02 21.62
CA ARG A 17 -16.66 6.88 23.08
C ARG A 17 -17.02 5.43 23.43
N ASP A 18 -16.42 4.94 24.51
CA ASP A 18 -16.61 3.58 25.04
C ASP A 18 -16.26 2.45 24.04
N LYS A 19 -15.40 2.75 23.05
CA LYS A 19 -14.87 1.76 22.10
C LYS A 19 -13.37 1.57 22.26
N ILE A 20 -12.92 0.36 21.92
CA ILE A 20 -11.51 0.06 21.73
C ILE A 20 -11.15 0.43 20.28
N LEU A 21 -10.14 1.27 20.11
CA LEU A 21 -9.63 1.65 18.80
C LEU A 21 -8.61 0.59 18.34
N LEU A 22 -8.98 -0.25 17.38
CA LEU A 22 -8.06 -1.18 16.73
C LEU A 22 -7.47 -0.53 15.48
N LEU A 23 -6.15 -0.34 15.47
CA LEU A 23 -5.40 0.26 14.37
C LEU A 23 -4.49 -0.82 13.78
N ASP A 24 -4.75 -1.18 12.54
CA ASP A 24 -3.98 -2.20 11.83
C ASP A 24 -3.03 -1.55 10.80
N GLU A 25 -1.89 -2.20 10.55
CA GLU A 25 -0.87 -1.80 9.57
C GLU A 25 -0.39 -0.34 9.67
N VAL A 26 -0.18 0.16 10.89
CA VAL A 26 0.18 1.57 11.15
C VAL A 26 1.50 2.01 10.49
N HIS A 27 2.37 1.08 10.12
CA HIS A 27 3.62 1.40 9.41
C HIS A 27 3.41 1.90 7.98
N ALA A 28 2.26 1.63 7.36
CA ALA A 28 1.95 2.10 6.01
C ALA A 28 1.56 3.60 5.97
N TYR A 29 1.53 4.29 7.12
CA TYR A 29 1.09 5.67 7.21
C TYR A 29 2.22 6.66 6.92
N ASP A 30 1.94 7.64 6.06
CA ASP A 30 2.81 8.77 5.79
C ASP A 30 2.92 9.75 6.98
N GLY A 31 3.84 10.71 6.89
CA GLY A 31 4.07 11.69 7.95
C GLY A 31 2.82 12.50 8.34
N TYR A 32 1.93 12.76 7.38
CA TYR A 32 0.66 13.46 7.63
C TYR A 32 -0.31 12.58 8.44
N MET A 33 -0.56 11.35 8.00
CA MET A 33 -1.44 10.40 8.69
C MET A 33 -0.91 10.04 10.07
N VAL A 34 0.40 9.86 10.23
CA VAL A 34 1.02 9.67 11.55
C VAL A 34 0.70 10.84 12.48
N LYS A 35 0.82 12.08 12.00
CA LYS A 35 0.50 13.24 12.86
C LYS A 35 -0.99 13.32 13.21
N LEU A 36 -1.87 12.99 12.28
CA LEU A 36 -3.30 12.89 12.57
C LEU A 36 -3.61 11.77 13.57
N LEU A 37 -2.88 10.64 13.49
CA LEU A 37 -3.00 9.52 14.41
C LEU A 37 -2.54 9.89 15.82
N GLU A 38 -1.43 10.63 15.96
CA GLU A 38 -1.01 11.21 17.25
C GLU A 38 -2.18 12.00 17.88
N GLY A 39 -2.81 12.90 17.12
CA GLY A 39 -3.97 13.66 17.60
C GLY A 39 -5.15 12.77 17.96
N LEU A 40 -5.46 11.76 17.14
CA LEU A 40 -6.55 10.82 17.39
C LEU A 40 -6.33 10.03 18.69
N LEU A 41 -5.13 9.50 18.91
CA LEU A 41 -4.77 8.76 20.12
C LEU A 41 -4.89 9.65 21.35
N HIS A 42 -4.42 10.90 21.26
CA HIS A 42 -4.53 11.86 22.35
C HIS A 42 -6.00 12.12 22.74
N PHE A 43 -6.86 12.47 21.78
CA PHE A 43 -8.29 12.70 22.04
C PHE A 43 -9.02 11.47 22.56
N HIS A 44 -8.66 10.28 22.05
CA HIS A 44 -9.27 9.02 22.49
C HIS A 44 -8.87 8.68 23.93
N ALA A 45 -7.59 8.83 24.26
CA ALA A 45 -7.05 8.63 25.59
C ALA A 45 -7.64 9.61 26.62
N ALA A 46 -7.79 10.90 26.25
CA ALA A 46 -8.40 11.92 27.10
C ALA A 46 -9.87 11.65 27.45
N GLN A 47 -10.56 10.83 26.65
CA GLN A 47 -11.93 10.37 26.93
C GLN A 47 -11.98 9.07 27.74
N GLY A 48 -10.83 8.55 28.19
CA GLY A 48 -10.71 7.26 28.88
C GLY A 48 -10.73 6.05 27.93
N GLY A 49 -10.55 6.27 26.63
CA GLY A 49 -10.54 5.22 25.62
C GLY A 49 -9.28 4.34 25.66
N SER A 50 -9.39 3.14 25.09
CA SER A 50 -8.26 2.21 24.91
C SER A 50 -7.95 2.01 23.43
N ALA A 51 -6.69 1.78 23.09
CA ALA A 51 -6.25 1.53 21.73
C ALA A 51 -5.35 0.29 21.64
N ILE A 52 -5.48 -0.46 20.55
CA ILE A 52 -4.60 -1.57 20.17
C ILE A 52 -4.00 -1.22 18.82
N ILE A 53 -2.67 -1.18 18.75
CA ILE A 53 -1.93 -0.85 17.53
C ILE A 53 -1.19 -2.10 17.06
N LEU A 54 -1.51 -2.54 15.85
CA LEU A 54 -0.90 -3.67 15.18
C LEU A 54 -0.02 -3.16 14.03
N SER A 55 1.17 -3.75 13.90
CA SER A 55 2.11 -3.42 12.84
C SER A 55 3.08 -4.56 12.60
N ALA A 56 3.31 -4.90 11.32
CA ALA A 56 4.34 -5.87 10.95
C ALA A 56 5.76 -5.39 11.30
N THR A 57 6.03 -4.10 11.12
CA THR A 57 7.34 -3.47 11.37
C THR A 57 7.12 -2.03 11.83
N LEU A 58 7.37 -1.71 13.10
CA LEU A 58 7.20 -0.34 13.62
C LEU A 58 8.57 0.24 14.03
N PRO A 59 9.09 1.26 13.33
CA PRO A 59 10.33 1.94 13.73
C PRO A 59 10.25 2.47 15.16
N ALA A 60 11.37 2.44 15.90
CA ALA A 60 11.41 2.87 17.30
C ALA A 60 10.86 4.30 17.49
N ALA A 61 11.29 5.24 16.65
CA ALA A 61 10.84 6.63 16.69
C ALA A 61 9.33 6.79 16.44
N LEU A 62 8.69 5.91 15.67
CA LEU A 62 7.24 5.94 15.48
C LEU A 62 6.52 5.37 16.69
N ARG A 63 7.01 4.26 17.26
CA ARG A 63 6.48 3.69 18.51
C ARG A 63 6.46 4.73 19.62
N GLU A 64 7.56 5.46 19.82
CA GLU A 64 7.67 6.51 20.83
C GLU A 64 6.65 7.63 20.63
N LYS A 65 6.48 8.11 19.39
CA LYS A 65 5.47 9.15 19.08
C LYS A 65 4.06 8.71 19.47
N LEU A 66 3.69 7.47 19.17
CA LEU A 66 2.36 6.94 19.45
C LEU A 66 2.15 6.72 20.96
N LEU A 67 3.17 6.20 21.67
CA LEU A 67 3.15 6.06 23.13
C LEU A 67 3.02 7.42 23.82
N ASN A 68 3.81 8.40 23.42
CA ASN A 68 3.76 9.76 23.97
C ASN A 68 2.39 10.41 23.72
N ALA A 69 1.87 10.34 22.49
CA ALA A 69 0.57 10.90 22.17
C ALA A 69 -0.57 10.33 23.03
N PHE A 70 -0.55 9.00 23.28
CA PHE A 70 -1.52 8.36 24.16
C PHE A 70 -1.30 8.72 25.64
N SER A 71 -0.05 8.69 26.12
CA SER A 71 0.32 9.04 27.50
C SER A 71 -0.12 10.47 27.85
N ASP A 72 0.16 11.41 26.96
CA ASP A 72 -0.21 12.82 27.11
C ASP A 72 -1.72 12.99 27.20
N GLY A 73 -2.48 12.31 26.34
CA GLY A 73 -3.94 12.35 26.36
C GLY A 73 -4.54 11.72 27.61
N ALA A 74 -3.97 10.61 28.08
CA ALA A 74 -4.42 9.92 29.29
C ALA A 74 -3.99 10.63 30.60
N GLY A 75 -3.10 11.62 30.52
CA GLY A 75 -2.48 12.24 31.70
C GLY A 75 -1.54 11.28 32.46
N PHE A 76 -0.97 10.29 31.77
CA PHE A 76 0.00 9.37 32.36
C PHE A 76 1.40 10.00 32.40
N MET A 77 2.22 9.59 33.37
CA MET A 77 3.62 9.97 33.36
C MET A 77 4.30 9.40 32.11
N SER A 78 5.03 10.25 31.37
CA SER A 78 5.80 9.80 30.22
C SER A 78 6.80 8.74 30.67
N ALA A 79 6.62 7.52 30.17
CA ALA A 79 7.57 6.44 30.31
C ALA A 79 8.40 6.38 29.03
N GLY A 80 9.71 6.60 29.16
CA GLY A 80 10.63 6.39 28.05
C GLY A 80 10.54 4.93 27.58
N GLY A 81 10.42 4.72 26.27
CA GLY A 81 10.46 3.39 25.68
C GLY A 81 11.86 2.78 25.76
N SER A 82 11.94 1.47 25.61
CA SER A 82 13.20 0.73 25.55
C SER A 82 13.84 0.87 24.17
N ASP A 83 15.05 1.44 24.13
CA ASP A 83 15.91 1.48 22.94
C ASP A 83 16.22 0.07 22.41
N ASN A 84 16.24 -0.93 23.31
CA ASN A 84 16.58 -2.33 23.02
C ASN A 84 15.37 -3.21 22.68
N ALA A 85 14.21 -2.62 22.42
CA ALA A 85 13.07 -3.40 22.00
C ALA A 85 13.45 -4.26 20.76
N GLY A 86 13.10 -5.54 20.76
CA GLY A 86 13.41 -6.48 19.69
C GLY A 86 12.28 -6.57 18.65
N TYR A 87 12.22 -7.70 17.95
CA TYR A 87 11.05 -8.13 17.20
C TYR A 87 10.86 -9.64 17.37
N PRO A 88 9.63 -10.13 17.62
CA PRO A 88 8.40 -9.38 17.87
C PRO A 88 8.37 -8.79 19.29
N TRP A 89 7.67 -7.66 19.45
CA TRP A 89 7.69 -6.87 20.69
C TRP A 89 6.28 -6.44 21.11
N LEU A 90 6.02 -6.42 22.42
CA LEU A 90 4.80 -5.88 23.00
C LEU A 90 5.15 -4.69 23.90
N SER A 91 4.52 -3.55 23.62
CA SER A 91 4.52 -2.38 24.51
C SER A 91 3.10 -2.21 25.05
N HIS A 92 2.94 -2.28 26.37
CA HIS A 92 1.66 -2.17 27.07
C HIS A 92 1.72 -1.00 28.04
N LEU A 93 1.06 0.10 27.67
CA LEU A 93 1.01 1.34 28.46
C LEU A 93 -0.27 1.38 29.29
N THR A 94 -0.14 1.61 30.60
CA THR A 94 -1.25 1.80 31.54
C THR A 94 -0.97 2.98 32.47
N SER A 95 -1.92 3.31 33.34
CA SER A 95 -1.74 4.33 34.38
C SER A 95 -0.64 3.98 35.39
N SER A 96 -0.26 2.70 35.50
CA SER A 96 0.85 2.26 36.37
C SER A 96 2.21 2.32 35.68
N GLY A 97 2.27 2.65 34.40
CA GLY A 97 3.51 2.76 33.62
C GLY A 97 3.49 1.93 32.33
N LEU A 98 4.65 1.91 31.67
CA LEU A 98 4.89 1.16 30.45
C LEU A 98 5.54 -0.19 30.77
N LEU A 99 4.86 -1.28 30.43
CA LEU A 99 5.42 -2.63 30.45
C LEU A 99 5.83 -3.00 29.02
N GLU A 100 7.09 -3.38 28.83
CA GLU A 100 7.58 -3.85 27.55
C GLU A 100 8.22 -5.22 27.67
N GLN A 101 7.94 -6.09 26.70
CA GLN A 101 8.49 -7.43 26.69
C GLN A 101 8.63 -7.99 25.26
N PRO A 102 9.65 -8.83 25.02
CA PRO A 102 9.73 -9.61 23.80
C PRO A 102 8.61 -10.64 23.77
N LEU A 103 8.12 -10.95 22.57
CA LEU A 103 7.17 -12.03 22.36
C LEU A 103 7.86 -13.24 21.74
N ALA A 104 7.48 -14.43 22.20
CA ALA A 104 7.93 -15.66 21.58
C ALA A 104 7.36 -15.77 20.15
N THR A 105 8.21 -16.17 19.21
CA THR A 105 7.80 -16.38 17.82
C THR A 105 7.45 -17.84 17.59
N ARG A 106 6.33 -18.09 16.91
CA ARG A 106 5.93 -19.44 16.53
C ARG A 106 6.90 -20.00 15.48
N PRO A 107 7.31 -21.26 15.54
CA PRO A 107 8.22 -21.86 14.55
C PRO A 107 7.70 -21.73 13.10
N GLU A 108 6.39 -21.81 12.90
CA GLU A 108 5.74 -21.72 11.58
C GLU A 108 5.93 -20.38 10.85
N VAL A 109 6.26 -19.31 11.58
CA VAL A 109 6.48 -17.97 11.00
C VAL A 109 7.96 -17.57 11.00
N GLN A 110 8.84 -18.44 11.52
CA GLN A 110 10.29 -18.26 11.40
C GLN A 110 10.70 -18.67 9.99
N ARG A 111 11.30 -17.74 9.25
CA ARG A 111 11.66 -17.97 7.85
C ARG A 111 12.89 -17.19 7.47
N THR A 112 13.67 -17.80 6.59
CA THR A 112 14.81 -17.17 5.94
C THR A 112 14.51 -17.12 4.45
N VAL A 113 14.47 -15.92 3.90
CA VAL A 113 14.25 -15.67 2.49
C VAL A 113 15.54 -15.12 1.91
N ALA A 114 16.19 -15.89 1.05
CA ALA A 114 17.40 -15.43 0.38
C ALA A 114 17.04 -14.31 -0.62
N VAL A 115 17.97 -13.39 -0.86
CA VAL A 115 17.78 -12.30 -1.82
C VAL A 115 18.59 -12.56 -3.08
N ASN A 116 17.92 -12.51 -4.24
CA ASN A 116 18.57 -12.53 -5.54
C ASN A 116 18.34 -11.20 -6.28
N TRP A 117 19.42 -10.54 -6.67
CA TRP A 117 19.36 -9.28 -7.42
C TRP A 117 19.19 -9.55 -8.91
N ILE A 118 18.30 -8.79 -9.54
CA ILE A 118 18.07 -8.76 -10.98
C ILE A 118 18.27 -7.32 -11.45
N GLN A 119 18.88 -7.14 -12.62
CA GLN A 119 19.20 -5.80 -13.14
C GLN A 119 18.40 -5.49 -14.41
N GLN A 120 17.96 -6.51 -15.13
CA GLN A 120 17.24 -6.38 -16.39
C GLN A 120 15.88 -7.05 -16.33
N ARG A 121 14.91 -6.44 -17.03
CA ARG A 121 13.56 -7.00 -17.20
C ARG A 121 13.58 -8.41 -17.78
N GLN A 122 14.48 -8.68 -18.72
CA GLN A 122 14.58 -9.99 -19.37
C GLN A 122 14.89 -11.13 -18.37
N GLU A 123 15.78 -10.89 -17.40
CA GLU A 123 16.10 -11.90 -16.38
C GLU A 123 14.87 -12.27 -15.53
N ALA A 124 13.99 -11.31 -15.25
CA ALA A 124 12.73 -11.54 -14.54
C ALA A 124 11.74 -12.35 -15.39
N LEU A 125 11.66 -12.07 -16.70
CA LEU A 125 10.85 -12.87 -17.63
C LEU A 125 11.36 -14.32 -17.73
N ASP A 126 12.68 -14.50 -17.82
CA ASP A 126 13.30 -15.82 -17.87
C ASP A 126 12.99 -16.63 -16.58
N ILE A 127 12.94 -15.98 -15.42
CA ILE A 127 12.48 -16.62 -14.17
C ILE A 127 11.02 -17.03 -14.30
N ILE A 128 10.13 -16.15 -14.76
CA ILE A 128 8.71 -16.48 -14.96
C ILE A 128 8.56 -17.71 -15.85
N TYR A 129 9.27 -17.77 -16.97
CA TYR A 129 9.17 -18.89 -17.91
C TYR A 129 9.66 -20.20 -17.30
N ARG A 130 10.76 -20.18 -16.54
CA ARG A 130 11.24 -21.37 -15.82
C ARG A 130 10.24 -21.85 -14.78
N VAL A 131 9.66 -20.94 -14.01
CA VAL A 131 8.72 -21.27 -12.92
C VAL A 131 7.40 -21.81 -13.47
N VAL A 132 6.90 -21.23 -14.57
CA VAL A 132 5.71 -21.75 -15.25
C VAL A 132 5.98 -23.13 -15.84
N ALA A 133 7.16 -23.36 -16.44
CA ALA A 133 7.53 -24.65 -17.01
C ALA A 133 7.62 -25.78 -15.96
N THR A 134 7.94 -25.46 -14.71
CA THR A 134 7.91 -26.43 -13.58
C THR A 134 6.53 -26.55 -12.94
N GLY A 135 5.51 -25.84 -13.44
CA GLY A 135 4.16 -25.84 -12.91
C GLY A 135 4.00 -25.10 -11.59
N GLN A 136 4.99 -24.32 -11.16
CA GLN A 136 4.92 -23.51 -9.94
C GLN A 136 4.22 -22.17 -10.23
N CYS A 137 3.80 -21.46 -9.18
CA CYS A 137 3.20 -20.13 -9.32
C CYS A 137 4.16 -18.99 -8.97
N ILE A 138 3.97 -17.84 -9.61
CA ILE A 138 4.82 -16.66 -9.43
C ILE A 138 4.02 -15.36 -9.41
N CYS A 139 4.47 -14.42 -8.57
CA CYS A 139 4.01 -13.04 -8.60
C CYS A 139 5.17 -12.10 -8.95
N TRP A 140 4.92 -11.12 -9.82
CA TRP A 140 5.77 -9.94 -9.97
C TRP A 140 5.04 -8.69 -9.49
N ILE A 141 5.54 -8.11 -8.39
CA ILE A 141 5.04 -6.85 -7.84
C ILE A 141 5.81 -5.67 -8.43
N ARG A 142 5.16 -4.93 -9.33
CA ARG A 142 5.66 -3.69 -9.94
C ARG A 142 5.26 -2.47 -9.12
N ASN A 143 6.11 -1.46 -9.05
CA ASN A 143 5.81 -0.28 -8.23
C ASN A 143 4.83 0.70 -8.87
N THR A 144 4.65 0.66 -10.20
CA THR A 144 3.67 1.51 -10.90
C THR A 144 2.70 0.69 -11.74
N VAL A 145 1.54 1.28 -12.01
CA VAL A 145 0.52 0.61 -12.85
C VAL A 145 0.95 0.54 -14.31
N ASP A 146 1.67 1.56 -14.81
CA ASP A 146 2.18 1.57 -16.18
C ASP A 146 3.23 0.46 -16.36
N ASP A 147 4.17 0.32 -15.41
CA ASP A 147 5.16 -0.76 -15.44
C ASP A 147 4.53 -2.17 -15.37
N ALA A 148 3.43 -2.32 -14.62
CA ALA A 148 2.67 -3.57 -14.54
C ALA A 148 1.97 -3.90 -15.86
N LEU A 149 1.38 -2.90 -16.51
CA LEU A 149 0.73 -3.06 -17.81
C LEU A 149 1.74 -3.44 -18.89
N ASP A 150 2.86 -2.73 -18.96
CA ASP A 150 3.92 -2.99 -19.94
C ASP A 150 4.44 -4.43 -19.81
N THR A 151 4.68 -4.87 -18.58
CA THR A 151 5.14 -6.24 -18.28
C THR A 151 4.08 -7.28 -18.68
N TYR A 152 2.82 -7.03 -18.34
CA TYR A 152 1.71 -7.94 -18.69
C TYR A 152 1.51 -8.02 -20.20
N GLN A 153 1.55 -6.89 -20.92
CA GLN A 153 1.46 -6.85 -22.38
C GLN A 153 2.62 -7.58 -23.04
N GLN A 154 3.84 -7.44 -22.52
CA GLN A 154 4.99 -8.17 -23.02
C GLN A 154 4.82 -9.69 -22.88
N LEU A 155 4.38 -10.17 -21.71
CA LEU A 155 4.11 -11.60 -21.48
C LEU A 155 3.03 -12.15 -22.42
N LEU A 156 1.99 -11.36 -22.71
CA LEU A 156 0.98 -11.73 -23.70
C LEU A 156 1.54 -11.81 -25.11
N HIS A 157 2.37 -10.84 -25.50
CA HIS A 157 2.97 -10.80 -26.83
C HIS A 157 3.92 -11.98 -27.07
N GLU A 158 4.72 -12.35 -26.07
CA GLU A 158 5.65 -13.49 -26.19
C GLU A 158 4.91 -14.84 -26.20
N GLY A 159 3.71 -14.94 -25.61
CA GLY A 159 2.83 -16.10 -25.72
C GLY A 159 3.36 -17.39 -25.06
N ILE A 160 4.46 -17.30 -24.29
CA ILE A 160 5.05 -18.44 -23.57
C ILE A 160 4.16 -18.86 -22.40
N VAL A 161 3.58 -17.90 -21.69
CA VAL A 161 2.59 -18.14 -20.63
C VAL A 161 1.19 -18.10 -21.27
N PRO A 162 0.37 -19.16 -21.13
CA PRO A 162 -0.98 -19.16 -21.66
C PRO A 162 -1.80 -18.00 -21.10
N GLU A 163 -2.59 -17.35 -21.95
CA GLU A 163 -3.36 -16.17 -21.56
C GLU A 163 -4.31 -16.43 -20.38
N GLN A 164 -4.89 -17.64 -20.30
CA GLN A 164 -5.76 -18.02 -19.19
C GLN A 164 -5.03 -18.20 -17.84
N ASP A 165 -3.71 -18.29 -17.85
CA ASP A 165 -2.84 -18.51 -16.69
C ASP A 165 -2.13 -17.21 -16.24
N LEU A 166 -2.35 -16.11 -16.97
CA LEU A 166 -1.77 -14.79 -16.69
C LEU A 166 -2.84 -13.82 -16.16
N LEU A 167 -2.58 -13.21 -15.02
CA LEU A 167 -3.47 -12.24 -14.38
C LEU A 167 -2.77 -10.90 -14.11
N LEU A 168 -3.49 -9.80 -14.30
CA LEU A 168 -3.05 -8.44 -13.97
C LEU A 168 -3.92 -7.89 -12.83
N PHE A 169 -3.30 -7.31 -11.81
CA PHE A 169 -4.04 -6.72 -10.69
C PHE A 169 -3.47 -5.38 -10.21
N HIS A 170 -4.27 -4.31 -10.35
CA HIS A 170 -3.91 -2.96 -9.91
C HIS A 170 -5.13 -2.11 -9.54
N SER A 171 -4.94 -0.85 -9.17
CA SER A 171 -6.00 0.04 -8.70
C SER A 171 -6.90 0.64 -9.80
N ARG A 172 -6.43 0.72 -11.06
CA ARG A 172 -7.16 1.34 -12.19
C ARG A 172 -8.28 0.48 -12.82
N PHE A 173 -8.85 -0.48 -12.09
CA PHE A 173 -10.04 -1.21 -12.53
C PHE A 173 -11.30 -0.61 -11.92
N ALA A 174 -12.43 -0.66 -12.64
CA ALA A 174 -13.73 -0.40 -12.03
C ALA A 174 -13.94 -1.34 -10.84
N PHE A 175 -14.64 -0.87 -9.81
CA PHE A 175 -14.78 -1.61 -8.57
C PHE A 175 -15.33 -3.04 -8.77
N ILE A 176 -16.29 -3.23 -9.68
CA ILE A 176 -16.81 -4.56 -10.01
C ILE A 176 -15.74 -5.49 -10.62
N ASP A 177 -14.97 -5.00 -11.58
CA ASP A 177 -13.92 -5.77 -12.24
C ASP A 177 -12.78 -6.06 -11.26
N ARG A 178 -12.47 -5.10 -10.39
CA ARG A 178 -11.51 -5.26 -9.30
C ARG A 178 -11.90 -6.39 -8.36
N ILE A 179 -13.18 -6.46 -7.94
CA ILE A 179 -13.69 -7.56 -7.11
C ILE A 179 -13.54 -8.90 -7.84
N ALA A 180 -13.86 -8.96 -9.14
CA ALA A 180 -13.72 -10.19 -9.91
C ALA A 180 -12.25 -10.65 -9.99
N ILE A 181 -11.31 -9.73 -10.20
CA ILE A 181 -9.86 -9.99 -10.22
C ILE A 181 -9.36 -10.42 -8.84
N GLU A 182 -9.81 -9.76 -7.77
CA GLU A 182 -9.46 -10.11 -6.39
C GLU A 182 -9.91 -11.53 -6.05
N ASN A 183 -11.16 -11.88 -6.37
CA ASN A 183 -11.68 -13.23 -6.18
C ASN A 183 -10.91 -14.27 -7.01
N LYS A 184 -10.58 -13.96 -8.28
CA LYS A 184 -9.77 -14.84 -9.12
C LYS A 184 -8.35 -15.04 -8.54
N THR A 185 -7.77 -13.98 -8.01
CA THR A 185 -6.46 -14.00 -7.34
C THR A 185 -6.51 -14.89 -6.09
N LEU A 186 -7.55 -14.76 -5.26
CA LEU A 186 -7.76 -15.61 -4.07
C LEU A 186 -8.01 -17.08 -4.45
N ASN A 187 -8.75 -17.34 -5.53
CA ASN A 187 -8.99 -18.71 -6.01
C ASN A 187 -7.70 -19.38 -6.48
N TRP A 188 -6.81 -18.62 -7.12
CA TRP A 188 -5.53 -19.13 -7.62
C TRP A 188 -4.48 -19.25 -6.53
N PHE A 189 -4.33 -18.26 -5.66
CA PHE A 189 -3.17 -18.16 -4.76
C PHE A 189 -3.52 -18.18 -3.28
N GLY A 190 -4.80 -18.23 -2.95
CA GLY A 190 -5.27 -18.21 -1.57
C GLY A 190 -4.92 -19.46 -0.78
N ASN A 191 -5.18 -19.38 0.53
CA ASN A 191 -4.91 -20.45 1.49
C ASN A 191 -5.55 -21.81 1.13
N ASN A 192 -6.75 -21.77 0.55
CA ASN A 192 -7.51 -22.97 0.18
C ASN A 192 -7.44 -23.28 -1.33
N ALA A 193 -6.56 -22.60 -2.08
CA ALA A 193 -6.41 -22.84 -3.51
C ALA A 193 -5.90 -24.27 -3.77
N PRO A 194 -6.61 -25.09 -4.56
CA PRO A 194 -6.17 -26.44 -4.90
C PRO A 194 -4.95 -26.38 -5.82
N VAL A 195 -4.10 -27.41 -5.77
CA VAL A 195 -2.86 -27.49 -6.57
C VAL A 195 -3.13 -27.30 -8.06
N SER A 196 -4.25 -27.82 -8.56
CA SER A 196 -4.65 -27.68 -9.97
C SER A 196 -4.89 -26.23 -10.41
N GLU A 197 -5.43 -25.39 -9.53
CA GLU A 197 -5.71 -23.97 -9.82
C GLU A 197 -4.46 -23.10 -9.71
N ARG A 198 -3.49 -23.50 -8.87
CA ARG A 198 -2.20 -22.80 -8.68
C ARG A 198 -1.22 -23.02 -9.82
N ARG A 199 -1.29 -24.20 -10.45
CA ARG A 199 -0.23 -24.71 -11.32
C ARG A 199 0.04 -23.79 -12.52
N GLY A 200 1.28 -23.32 -12.65
CA GLY A 200 1.73 -22.50 -13.78
C GLY A 200 1.11 -21.10 -13.87
N LYS A 201 0.50 -20.61 -12.79
CA LYS A 201 -0.16 -19.29 -12.78
C LYS A 201 0.83 -18.15 -12.52
N VAL A 202 0.63 -17.05 -13.23
CA VAL A 202 1.44 -15.84 -13.13
C VAL A 202 0.54 -14.65 -12.75
N LEU A 203 0.93 -13.92 -11.71
CA LEU A 203 0.29 -12.67 -11.32
C LEU A 203 1.25 -11.49 -11.49
N ILE A 204 0.91 -10.55 -12.36
CA ILE A 204 1.53 -9.23 -12.39
C ILE A 204 0.65 -8.29 -11.58
N ALA A 205 1.20 -7.67 -10.55
CA ALA A 205 0.42 -6.81 -9.67
C ALA A 205 1.18 -5.55 -9.25
N THR A 206 0.44 -4.55 -8.79
CA THR A 206 1.03 -3.44 -8.02
C THR A 206 0.90 -3.70 -6.52
N GLN A 207 1.10 -2.69 -5.68
CA GLN A 207 1.02 -2.79 -4.22
C GLN A 207 -0.35 -3.23 -3.68
N VAL A 208 -1.35 -3.41 -4.55
CA VAL A 208 -2.67 -3.94 -4.17
C VAL A 208 -2.62 -5.33 -3.53
N VAL A 209 -1.57 -6.12 -3.80
CA VAL A 209 -1.38 -7.46 -3.18
C VAL A 209 -0.66 -7.42 -1.83
N GLU A 210 -0.17 -6.24 -1.41
CA GLU A 210 0.53 -6.08 -0.13
C GLU A 210 -0.47 -6.08 1.04
N GLN A 211 -1.66 -5.52 0.83
CA GLN A 211 -2.63 -5.24 1.90
C GLN A 211 -3.78 -6.24 1.92
N SER A 212 -4.07 -6.81 3.10
CA SER A 212 -5.33 -7.52 3.43
C SER A 212 -5.69 -8.75 2.59
N LEU A 213 -4.81 -9.26 1.72
CA LEU A 213 -5.02 -10.50 0.97
C LEU A 213 -4.15 -11.65 1.49
N ASP A 214 -4.79 -12.80 1.75
CA ASP A 214 -4.14 -14.02 2.22
C ASP A 214 -3.62 -14.85 1.03
N LEU A 215 -2.54 -14.37 0.40
CA LEU A 215 -1.94 -14.95 -0.80
C LEU A 215 -0.63 -15.68 -0.50
N ASP A 216 -0.39 -16.75 -1.25
CA ASP A 216 0.78 -17.62 -1.14
C ASP A 216 1.33 -17.95 -2.53
N PHE A 217 2.56 -17.52 -2.81
CA PHE A 217 3.27 -17.77 -4.06
C PHE A 217 4.48 -18.68 -3.84
N ASP A 218 4.84 -19.49 -4.83
CA ASP A 218 6.05 -20.33 -4.76
C ASP A 218 7.31 -19.50 -5.06
N TRP A 219 7.19 -18.56 -6.01
CA TRP A 219 8.24 -17.60 -6.39
C TRP A 219 7.72 -16.17 -6.37
N MET A 220 8.62 -15.21 -6.14
CA MET A 220 8.28 -13.79 -6.16
C MET A 220 9.39 -12.96 -6.78
N ILE A 221 8.97 -12.06 -7.68
CA ILE A 221 9.77 -10.97 -8.23
C ILE A 221 9.17 -9.67 -7.70
N THR A 222 10.01 -8.72 -7.36
CA THR A 222 9.56 -7.40 -6.94
C THR A 222 10.52 -6.32 -7.39
N ASP A 223 9.98 -5.16 -7.72
CA ASP A 223 10.80 -3.97 -7.90
C ASP A 223 11.37 -3.51 -6.55
N LEU A 224 12.56 -2.90 -6.57
CA LEU A 224 13.17 -2.30 -5.39
C LEU A 224 12.17 -1.35 -4.71
N ALA A 225 12.01 -1.51 -3.40
CA ALA A 225 11.13 -0.71 -2.56
C ALA A 225 11.78 -0.55 -1.18
N PRO A 226 11.26 0.34 -0.32
CA PRO A 226 11.65 0.40 1.08
C PRO A 226 11.58 -0.98 1.76
N ILE A 227 12.48 -1.21 2.72
CA ILE A 227 12.72 -2.52 3.33
C ILE A 227 11.49 -3.12 4.03
N ASP A 228 10.66 -2.30 4.66
CA ASP A 228 9.41 -2.70 5.30
C ASP A 228 8.41 -3.26 4.28
N LEU A 229 8.28 -2.62 3.12
CA LEU A 229 7.44 -3.11 2.02
C LEU A 229 8.00 -4.41 1.44
N LEU A 230 9.32 -4.53 1.27
CA LEU A 230 9.94 -5.79 0.82
C LEU A 230 9.69 -6.94 1.79
N ILE A 231 9.75 -6.68 3.11
CA ILE A 231 9.42 -7.67 4.14
C ILE A 231 7.95 -8.10 4.04
N GLN A 232 7.03 -7.16 3.80
CA GLN A 232 5.60 -7.48 3.61
C GLN A 232 5.35 -8.31 2.36
N ARG A 233 6.00 -7.94 1.24
CA ARG A 233 5.94 -8.68 -0.03
C ARG A 233 6.47 -10.11 0.17
N ALA A 234 7.66 -10.25 0.76
CA ALA A 234 8.20 -11.55 1.17
C ALA A 234 7.27 -12.32 2.12
N GLY A 235 6.41 -11.60 2.85
CA GLY A 235 5.34 -12.16 3.67
C GLY A 235 4.32 -13.03 2.93
N ARG A 236 4.20 -12.85 1.61
CA ARG A 236 3.34 -13.64 0.69
C ARG A 236 4.10 -14.75 -0.06
N LEU A 237 5.43 -14.76 0.03
CA LEU A 237 6.27 -15.83 -0.53
C LEU A 237 6.26 -17.02 0.43
N GLN A 238 5.80 -18.16 -0.06
CA GLN A 238 5.66 -19.40 0.68
C GLN A 238 4.95 -19.20 2.03
N ARG A 239 3.83 -18.48 1.99
CA ARG A 239 3.10 -18.03 3.19
C ARG A 239 2.45 -19.16 3.97
N HIS A 240 2.00 -20.21 3.27
CA HIS A 240 1.39 -21.38 3.88
C HIS A 240 2.28 -22.59 3.68
N ILE A 241 2.40 -23.41 4.72
CA ILE A 241 3.23 -24.62 4.68
C ILE A 241 2.64 -25.61 3.67
N ARG A 242 3.45 -26.06 2.71
CA ARG A 242 3.05 -27.02 1.67
C ARG A 242 4.00 -28.22 1.61
N ASP A 243 3.50 -29.31 1.04
CA ASP A 243 4.31 -30.46 0.65
C ASP A 243 5.06 -30.21 -0.67
N ALA A 244 5.90 -31.16 -1.08
CA ALA A 244 6.68 -31.06 -2.32
C ALA A 244 5.82 -30.96 -3.60
N HIS A 245 4.53 -31.29 -3.53
CA HIS A 245 3.56 -31.21 -4.63
C HIS A 245 2.72 -29.93 -4.57
N GLY A 246 2.96 -29.04 -3.61
CA GLY A 246 2.23 -27.79 -3.43
C GLY A 246 0.90 -27.96 -2.69
N GLN A 247 0.59 -29.13 -2.15
CA GLN A 247 -0.60 -29.35 -1.32
C GLN A 247 -0.37 -28.76 0.07
N ARG A 248 -1.37 -28.06 0.60
CA ARG A 248 -1.29 -27.46 1.93
C ARG A 248 -1.19 -28.54 3.00
N LYS A 249 -0.30 -28.31 3.96
CA LYS A 249 -0.19 -29.11 5.19
C LYS A 249 -0.14 -28.21 6.42
N SER A 250 -0.33 -28.81 7.59
CA SER A 250 -0.33 -28.13 8.90
C SER A 250 0.96 -28.32 9.69
N THR A 251 1.90 -29.14 9.19
CA THR A 251 3.11 -29.52 9.91
C THR A 251 4.36 -29.06 9.18
N LEU A 252 5.30 -28.50 9.94
CA LEU A 252 6.65 -28.19 9.46
C LEU A 252 7.45 -29.45 9.13
N PRO A 253 8.51 -29.35 8.30
CA PRO A 253 8.94 -28.15 7.55
C PRO A 253 8.10 -27.93 6.29
N ASP A 254 8.14 -26.76 5.66
CA ASP A 254 7.72 -26.65 4.25
C ASP A 254 8.63 -27.54 3.40
N GLU A 255 8.06 -28.31 2.45
CA GLU A 255 8.82 -29.25 1.62
C GLU A 255 9.16 -28.69 0.24
N ARG A 256 8.73 -27.46 -0.07
CA ARG A 256 9.20 -26.75 -1.26
C ARG A 256 10.65 -26.32 -1.09
N GLN A 257 11.25 -25.90 -2.19
CA GLN A 257 12.60 -25.32 -2.16
C GLN A 257 12.62 -24.04 -1.30
N PRO A 258 13.73 -23.76 -0.60
CA PRO A 258 13.87 -22.54 0.21
C PRO A 258 13.51 -21.28 -0.59
N PRO A 259 12.78 -20.33 0.00
CA PRO A 259 12.27 -19.17 -0.71
C PRO A 259 13.40 -18.21 -1.10
N ILE A 260 13.34 -17.72 -2.34
CA ILE A 260 14.21 -16.67 -2.87
C ILE A 260 13.34 -15.50 -3.31
N LEU A 261 13.61 -14.30 -2.76
CA LEU A 261 13.01 -13.06 -3.22
C LEU A 261 13.89 -12.47 -4.33
N HIS A 262 13.35 -12.38 -5.54
CA HIS A 262 14.02 -11.77 -6.66
C HIS A 262 13.71 -10.27 -6.70
N ILE A 263 14.72 -9.42 -6.60
CA ILE A 263 14.54 -7.97 -6.56
C ILE A 263 15.11 -7.35 -7.83
N LEU A 264 14.26 -6.76 -8.67
CA LEU A 264 14.69 -5.90 -9.75
C LEU A 264 15.17 -4.57 -9.15
N ALA A 265 16.47 -4.31 -9.30
CA ALA A 265 17.13 -3.14 -8.75
C ALA A 265 18.18 -2.61 -9.75
N PRO A 266 18.56 -1.32 -9.67
CA PRO A 266 19.71 -0.86 -10.43
C PRO A 266 20.98 -1.59 -9.96
N HIS A 267 22.03 -1.53 -10.79
CA HIS A 267 23.34 -2.01 -10.39
C HIS A 267 23.80 -1.31 -9.11
N TRP A 268 24.34 -2.07 -8.16
CA TRP A 268 24.85 -1.52 -6.90
C TRP A 268 25.97 -0.52 -7.17
N GLN A 269 25.88 0.64 -6.54
CA GLN A 269 26.90 1.68 -6.59
C GLN A 269 27.09 2.22 -5.17
N GLU A 270 28.28 2.05 -4.61
CA GLU A 270 28.59 2.53 -3.27
C GLU A 270 28.52 4.07 -3.19
N GLN A 271 28.90 4.75 -4.26
CA GLN A 271 28.76 6.20 -4.43
C GLN A 271 27.72 6.48 -5.51
N ALA A 272 26.45 6.21 -5.21
CA ALA A 272 25.35 6.46 -6.13
C ALA A 272 25.12 7.97 -6.35
N GLU A 273 24.89 8.35 -7.61
CA GLU A 273 24.58 9.72 -8.02
C GLU A 273 23.08 9.91 -8.33
N GLU A 274 22.68 11.15 -8.61
CA GLU A 274 21.33 11.46 -9.06
C GLU A 274 20.97 10.64 -10.31
N GLY A 275 19.76 10.07 -10.35
CA GLY A 275 19.32 9.21 -11.46
C GLY A 275 19.78 7.76 -11.38
N TRP A 276 20.42 7.35 -10.26
CA TRP A 276 20.89 5.98 -10.02
C TRP A 276 19.86 4.86 -10.27
N LEU A 277 18.57 5.09 -10.03
CA LEU A 277 17.51 4.12 -10.31
C LEU A 277 17.42 3.74 -11.80
N GLY A 278 17.93 4.59 -12.70
CA GLY A 278 17.91 4.36 -14.14
C GLY A 278 16.51 4.44 -14.76
N GLN A 279 16.41 4.09 -16.05
CA GLN A 279 15.14 4.16 -16.78
C GLN A 279 14.16 3.05 -16.37
N GLU A 280 14.64 1.84 -16.12
CA GLU A 280 13.80 0.68 -15.78
C GLU A 280 13.01 0.88 -14.48
N LEU A 281 13.55 1.64 -13.53
CA LEU A 281 12.91 1.94 -12.24
C LEU A 281 12.60 3.43 -12.09
N LYS A 282 12.44 4.15 -13.21
CA LYS A 282 12.05 5.56 -13.20
C LYS A 282 10.69 5.75 -12.50
N GLY A 283 9.73 4.86 -12.77
CA GLY A 283 8.43 4.83 -12.10
C GLY A 283 8.55 4.69 -10.58
N THR A 284 9.43 3.79 -10.13
CA THR A 284 9.77 3.59 -8.71
C THR A 284 10.22 4.90 -8.04
N GLY A 285 11.07 5.67 -8.71
CA GLY A 285 11.57 6.96 -8.18
C GLY A 285 10.50 8.04 -8.01
N PHE A 286 9.36 7.94 -8.71
CA PHE A 286 8.21 8.81 -8.50
C PHE A 286 7.31 8.35 -7.34
N VAL A 287 7.26 7.05 -7.06
CA VAL A 287 6.47 6.49 -5.95
C VAL A 287 7.21 6.67 -4.63
N TYR A 288 8.50 6.32 -4.60
CA TYR A 288 9.37 6.45 -3.44
C TYR A 288 10.37 7.57 -3.69
N THR A 289 10.02 8.78 -3.26
CA THR A 289 10.78 9.99 -3.58
C THR A 289 12.11 10.10 -2.84
N ASP A 290 12.27 9.40 -1.71
CA ASP A 290 13.55 9.34 -0.99
C ASP A 290 14.42 8.21 -1.57
N HIS A 291 15.25 8.53 -2.57
CA HIS A 291 16.09 7.52 -3.23
C HIS A 291 17.21 7.02 -2.31
N ALA A 292 17.61 7.80 -1.30
CA ALA A 292 18.55 7.35 -0.28
C ALA A 292 17.97 6.21 0.57
N CYS A 293 16.66 6.22 0.84
CA CYS A 293 15.97 5.10 1.50
C CYS A 293 16.05 3.80 0.68
N LEU A 294 15.83 3.88 -0.64
CA LEU A 294 15.97 2.74 -1.56
C LEU A 294 17.43 2.23 -1.61
N TRP A 295 18.39 3.16 -1.65
CA TRP A 295 19.81 2.82 -1.63
C TRP A 295 20.21 2.10 -0.33
N ARG A 296 19.80 2.61 0.84
CA ARG A 296 20.04 1.96 2.14
C ARG A 296 19.41 0.57 2.20
N THR A 297 18.23 0.41 1.61
CA THR A 297 17.56 -0.90 1.51
C THR A 297 18.43 -1.88 0.72
N GLN A 298 18.96 -1.49 -0.45
CA GLN A 298 19.87 -2.34 -1.21
C GLN A 298 21.19 -2.59 -0.45
N ALA A 299 21.76 -1.58 0.19
CA ALA A 299 23.01 -1.70 0.97
C ALA A 299 22.89 -2.76 2.08
N LEU A 300 21.85 -2.67 2.90
CA LEU A 300 21.61 -3.59 4.02
C LEU A 300 21.30 -5.01 3.54
N LEU A 301 20.45 -5.16 2.52
CA LEU A 301 20.14 -6.48 1.98
C LEU A 301 21.35 -7.14 1.31
N ARG A 302 22.28 -6.36 0.73
CA ARG A 302 23.56 -6.91 0.23
C ARG A 302 24.49 -7.33 1.36
N GLN A 303 24.51 -6.60 2.48
CA GLN A 303 25.29 -6.96 3.65
C GLN A 303 24.78 -8.24 4.32
N HIS A 304 23.46 -8.39 4.44
CA HIS A 304 22.85 -9.55 5.08
C HIS A 304 22.66 -10.76 4.13
N GLY A 305 22.40 -10.53 2.85
CA GLY A 305 22.13 -11.56 1.85
C GLY A 305 20.73 -12.22 1.93
N GLU A 306 20.02 -12.00 3.03
CA GLU A 306 18.73 -12.63 3.32
C GLU A 306 17.85 -11.76 4.23
N ILE A 307 16.55 -12.06 4.20
CA ILE A 307 15.55 -11.57 5.16
C ILE A 307 15.22 -12.74 6.10
N ARG A 308 15.65 -12.64 7.35
CA ARG A 308 15.44 -13.64 8.40
C ARG A 308 14.44 -13.12 9.41
N MET A 309 13.21 -13.60 9.31
CA MET A 309 12.14 -13.27 10.24
C MET A 309 12.10 -14.29 11.39
N PRO A 310 12.04 -13.86 12.66
CA PRO A 310 11.98 -12.47 13.14
C PRO A 310 13.37 -11.81 13.32
N ASP A 311 14.44 -12.61 13.32
CA ASP A 311 15.76 -12.26 13.86
C ASP A 311 16.39 -10.96 13.33
N ASN A 312 16.34 -10.71 12.02
CA ASN A 312 16.96 -9.52 11.41
C ASN A 312 15.95 -8.45 10.99
N ALA A 313 14.65 -8.67 11.20
CA ALA A 313 13.59 -7.76 10.77
C ALA A 313 13.83 -6.32 11.25
N ARG A 314 14.18 -6.19 12.54
CA ARG A 314 14.41 -4.89 13.15
C ARG A 314 15.71 -4.24 12.72
N ALA A 315 16.79 -5.02 12.61
CA ALA A 315 18.06 -4.51 12.10
C ALA A 315 17.91 -3.93 10.69
N LEU A 316 17.13 -4.60 9.84
CA LEU A 316 16.81 -4.15 8.48
C LEU A 316 15.98 -2.87 8.48
N VAL A 317 14.86 -2.84 9.21
CA VAL A 317 13.94 -1.68 9.25
C VAL A 317 14.60 -0.46 9.90
N ASP A 318 15.11 -0.60 11.12
CA ASP A 318 15.75 0.50 11.83
C ASP A 318 17.03 0.95 11.11
N GLY A 319 17.76 0.04 10.45
CA GLY A 319 18.93 0.36 9.64
C GLY A 319 18.64 1.35 8.50
N VAL A 320 17.49 1.20 7.84
CA VAL A 320 17.05 2.11 6.76
C VAL A 320 16.52 3.42 7.33
N TYR A 321 15.57 3.36 8.27
CA TYR A 321 14.82 4.53 8.73
C TYR A 321 15.55 5.39 9.75
N GLU A 322 16.39 4.80 10.61
CA GLU A 322 17.26 5.55 11.53
C GLU A 322 18.55 6.02 10.85
N GLN A 323 18.68 5.77 9.54
CA GLN A 323 19.82 6.20 8.72
C GLN A 323 21.17 5.74 9.28
N LYS A 324 21.22 4.52 9.83
CA LYS A 324 22.44 3.93 10.42
C LYS A 324 23.59 3.85 9.43
N ILE A 325 23.25 3.76 8.14
CA ILE A 325 24.20 3.91 7.03
C ILE A 325 24.01 5.28 6.41
N ALA A 326 25.08 6.07 6.37
CA ALA A 326 25.11 7.34 5.65
C ALA A 326 24.89 7.09 4.15
N ALA A 327 23.94 7.83 3.57
CA ALA A 327 23.72 7.75 2.13
C ALA A 327 24.84 8.48 1.37
N PRO A 328 25.09 8.10 0.10
CA PRO A 328 26.06 8.81 -0.74
C PRO A 328 25.69 10.28 -0.91
N ALA A 329 26.71 11.14 -1.04
CA ALA A 329 26.50 12.58 -1.20
C ALA A 329 25.61 12.92 -2.42
N GLY A 330 25.70 12.13 -3.49
CA GLY A 330 24.86 12.28 -4.68
C GLY A 330 23.36 12.08 -4.45
N LEU A 331 22.97 11.42 -3.36
CA LEU A 331 21.56 11.21 -2.98
C LEU A 331 21.12 12.09 -1.79
N GLN A 332 22.02 12.89 -1.21
CA GLN A 332 21.71 13.69 -0.02
C GLN A 332 20.65 14.75 -0.33
N THR A 333 20.80 15.49 -1.43
CA THR A 333 19.87 16.55 -1.83
C THR A 333 18.44 16.03 -1.98
N ILE A 334 18.25 14.89 -2.65
CA ILE A 334 16.91 14.32 -2.84
C ILE A 334 16.34 13.79 -1.52
N SER A 335 17.18 13.25 -0.64
CA SER A 335 16.77 12.82 0.71
C SER A 335 16.35 14.02 1.57
N ASP A 336 17.09 15.13 1.54
CA ASP A 336 16.77 16.35 2.27
C ASP A 336 15.46 16.97 1.79
N VAL A 337 15.23 16.99 0.47
CA VAL A 337 13.95 17.45 -0.11
C VAL A 337 12.79 16.56 0.34
N ALA A 338 12.98 15.23 0.31
CA ALA A 338 11.97 14.28 0.77
C ALA A 338 11.67 14.46 2.26
N PHE A 339 12.70 14.63 3.10
CA PHE A 339 12.56 14.90 4.52
C PHE A 339 11.86 16.23 4.80
N GLY A 340 12.22 17.29 4.07
CA GLY A 340 11.54 18.59 4.12
C GLY A 340 10.05 18.50 3.78
N LYS A 341 9.69 17.67 2.79
CA LYS A 341 8.28 17.38 2.46
C LYS A 341 7.57 16.68 3.62
N VAL A 342 8.20 15.71 4.28
CA VAL A 342 7.62 15.03 5.47
C VAL A 342 7.37 16.02 6.60
N LEU A 343 8.33 16.93 6.89
CA LEU A 343 8.16 17.97 7.91
C LEU A 343 7.03 18.94 7.56
N SER A 344 6.96 19.39 6.30
CA SER A 344 5.88 20.23 5.80
C SER A 344 4.52 19.54 5.96
N GLN A 345 4.41 18.27 5.56
CA GLN A 345 3.20 17.47 5.72
C GLN A 345 2.77 17.38 7.19
N ARG A 346 3.70 17.12 8.11
CA ARG A 346 3.42 17.09 9.55
C ARG A 346 2.94 18.44 10.08
N SER A 347 3.52 19.54 9.63
CA SER A 347 3.10 20.89 10.02
C SER A 347 1.67 21.19 9.56
N VAL A 348 1.34 20.85 8.31
CA VAL A 348 -0.02 21.01 7.78
C VAL A 348 -1.02 20.13 8.54
N ALA A 349 -0.65 18.88 8.85
CA ALA A 349 -1.49 18.00 9.67
C ALA A 349 -1.76 18.61 11.05
N ALA A 350 -0.74 19.19 11.69
CA ALA A 350 -0.87 19.81 12.99
C ALA A 350 -1.85 21.00 12.98
N GLN A 351 -1.82 21.86 11.96
CA GLN A 351 -2.77 22.97 11.79
C GLN A 351 -4.21 22.49 11.52
N ASN A 352 -4.36 21.31 10.90
CA ASN A 352 -5.67 20.73 10.63
C ASN A 352 -6.25 19.98 11.85
N LEU A 353 -5.45 19.71 12.88
CA LEU A 353 -5.93 19.09 14.12
C LEU A 353 -6.68 20.11 14.97
N LEU A 354 -7.70 19.63 15.66
CA LEU A 354 -8.36 20.41 16.71
C LEU A 354 -7.43 20.54 17.92
N ARG A 355 -7.38 21.73 18.49
CA ARG A 355 -6.70 22.03 19.74
C ARG A 355 -7.45 21.42 20.91
N TYR A 356 -6.83 20.44 21.55
CA TYR A 356 -7.43 19.69 22.65
C TYR A 356 -7.57 20.52 23.93
N ASP A 357 -6.69 21.50 24.14
CA ASP A 357 -6.65 22.36 25.33
C ASP A 357 -7.83 23.35 25.42
N LEU A 358 -8.48 23.63 24.28
CA LEU A 358 -9.59 24.57 24.20
C LEU A 358 -10.97 23.90 24.33
N GLY A 359 -11.06 22.56 24.28
CA GLY A 359 -12.31 21.83 24.40
C GLY A 359 -13.30 22.08 23.24
N TYR A 360 -14.60 22.16 23.54
CA TYR A 360 -15.64 22.42 22.55
C TYR A 360 -15.76 23.93 22.28
N ASP A 361 -14.77 24.48 21.57
CA ASP A 361 -14.69 25.88 21.21
C ASP A 361 -14.53 26.07 19.69
N ARG A 362 -14.99 27.21 19.18
CA ARG A 362 -14.78 27.57 17.77
C ARG A 362 -13.30 27.85 17.48
N GLU A 363 -12.58 28.39 18.45
CA GLU A 363 -11.13 28.66 18.41
C GLU A 363 -10.29 27.39 18.56
N ALA A 364 -10.91 26.23 18.85
CA ALA A 364 -10.25 24.94 18.80
C ALA A 364 -9.75 24.58 17.38
N SER A 365 -10.15 25.33 16.36
CA SER A 365 -9.65 25.23 15.00
C SER A 365 -8.99 26.54 14.59
N ASP A 366 -7.77 26.48 14.06
CA ASP A 366 -7.07 27.64 13.47
C ASP A 366 -7.87 28.27 12.30
N PHE A 367 -8.86 27.54 11.77
CA PHE A 367 -9.70 27.95 10.66
C PHE A 367 -11.13 28.29 11.07
N LEU A 368 -11.42 28.37 12.38
CA LEU A 368 -12.72 28.77 12.93
C LEU A 368 -13.93 28.02 12.32
N TRP A 369 -13.71 26.77 11.92
CA TRP A 369 -14.68 25.90 11.26
C TRP A 369 -15.22 26.47 9.94
N ASP A 370 -14.36 27.11 9.16
CA ASP A 370 -14.66 27.59 7.81
C ASP A 370 -15.27 26.48 6.95
N LYS A 371 -16.46 26.75 6.41
CA LYS A 371 -17.24 25.78 5.61
C LYS A 371 -16.73 25.66 4.18
N ASP A 372 -15.99 26.66 3.70
CA ASP A 372 -15.47 26.68 2.33
C ASP A 372 -14.10 25.99 2.24
N ARG A 373 -13.53 25.60 3.38
CA ARG A 373 -12.26 24.89 3.45
C ARG A 373 -12.45 23.38 3.36
N GLU A 374 -11.85 22.77 2.34
CA GLU A 374 -11.79 21.32 2.21
C GLU A 374 -10.66 20.75 3.07
N PHE A 375 -11.01 19.81 3.95
CA PHE A 375 -10.06 19.07 4.76
C PHE A 375 -9.87 17.67 4.18
N SER A 376 -8.63 17.18 4.20
CA SER A 376 -8.30 15.81 3.82
C SER A 376 -7.64 15.04 4.96
N THR A 377 -7.89 13.73 5.02
CA THR A 377 -7.22 12.80 5.93
C THR A 377 -5.89 12.29 5.38
N ARG A 378 -5.54 12.66 4.14
CA ARG A 378 -4.26 12.35 3.47
C ARG A 378 -3.76 13.58 2.73
N LEU A 379 -2.46 13.83 2.75
CA LEU A 379 -1.84 14.94 2.01
C LEU A 379 -1.14 14.46 0.72
N GLY A 380 -1.55 13.29 0.22
CA GLY A 380 -1.06 12.70 -1.01
C GLY A 380 -1.60 13.40 -2.26
N GLU A 381 -1.18 12.92 -3.44
CA GLU A 381 -1.72 13.40 -4.71
C GLU A 381 -3.25 13.25 -4.72
N GLU A 382 -3.95 14.34 -5.08
CA GLU A 382 -5.40 14.31 -5.22
C GLU A 382 -5.81 13.22 -6.20
N SER A 383 -6.89 12.51 -5.87
CA SER A 383 -7.48 11.50 -6.72
C SER A 383 -8.76 12.01 -7.35
N VAL A 384 -9.01 11.60 -8.59
CA VAL A 384 -10.24 11.86 -9.33
C VAL A 384 -11.02 10.58 -9.42
N ASP A 385 -12.28 10.63 -8.98
CA ASP A 385 -13.22 9.53 -9.16
C ASP A 385 -13.76 9.54 -10.58
N VAL A 386 -13.50 8.45 -11.31
CA VAL A 386 -13.89 8.23 -12.69
C VAL A 386 -14.96 7.16 -12.73
N TYR A 387 -16.10 7.49 -13.32
CA TYR A 387 -17.24 6.62 -13.48
C TYR A 387 -17.31 6.15 -14.93
N LEU A 388 -17.36 4.83 -15.13
CA LEU A 388 -17.57 4.25 -16.45
C LEU A 388 -19.06 4.21 -16.77
N ALA A 389 -19.42 4.75 -17.93
CA ALA A 389 -20.81 4.83 -18.37
C ALA A 389 -20.98 4.41 -19.82
N ARG A 390 -22.14 3.87 -20.14
CA ARG A 390 -22.62 3.59 -21.49
C ARG A 390 -23.64 4.66 -21.87
N LYS A 391 -23.80 4.95 -23.16
CA LYS A 391 -24.92 5.74 -23.67
C LYS A 391 -25.97 4.79 -24.22
N ASP A 392 -27.20 4.91 -23.76
CA ASP A 392 -28.30 4.16 -24.37
C ASP A 392 -28.77 4.81 -25.68
N ILE A 393 -29.76 4.19 -26.32
CA ILE A 393 -30.32 4.60 -27.62
C ILE A 393 -30.88 6.03 -27.57
N ASP A 394 -31.36 6.47 -26.40
CA ASP A 394 -31.89 7.81 -26.16
C ASP A 394 -30.80 8.81 -25.73
N GLY A 395 -29.53 8.38 -25.71
CA GLY A 395 -28.38 9.19 -25.33
C GLY A 395 -28.22 9.38 -23.82
N GLN A 396 -28.99 8.67 -22.99
CA GLN A 396 -28.87 8.75 -21.53
C GLN A 396 -27.70 7.91 -21.01
N LEU A 397 -27.07 8.41 -19.95
CA LEU A 397 -25.98 7.71 -19.29
C LEU A 397 -26.51 6.55 -18.43
N ARG A 398 -25.98 5.36 -18.70
CA ARG A 398 -26.15 4.18 -17.86
C ARG A 398 -24.81 3.77 -17.25
N PRO A 399 -24.78 3.31 -15.99
CA PRO A 399 -23.55 2.75 -15.42
C PRO A 399 -23.05 1.54 -16.23
N LEU A 400 -21.78 1.19 -16.03
CA LEU A 400 -21.17 -0.03 -16.60
C LEU A 400 -21.99 -1.28 -16.27
N VAL A 401 -22.55 -1.35 -15.06
CA VAL A 401 -23.35 -2.47 -14.57
C VAL A 401 -24.80 -2.09 -14.33
N ASP A 402 -25.73 -2.97 -14.72
CA ASP A 402 -27.18 -2.77 -14.58
C ASP A 402 -27.75 -3.35 -13.26
N GLU A 403 -26.90 -3.70 -12.30
CA GLU A 403 -27.33 -4.22 -11.00
C GLU A 403 -28.14 -3.18 -10.19
N ILE A 404 -29.11 -3.67 -9.40
CA ILE A 404 -30.06 -2.81 -8.67
C ILE A 404 -29.35 -1.94 -7.62
N ASP A 405 -28.35 -2.50 -6.93
CA ASP A 405 -27.71 -1.84 -5.79
C ASP A 405 -26.31 -1.30 -6.14
N PHE A 406 -26.13 0.00 -5.89
CA PHE A 406 -24.86 0.72 -5.97
C PHE A 406 -24.16 0.65 -7.34
N CYS A 407 -24.91 0.51 -8.43
CA CYS A 407 -24.39 0.37 -9.80
C CYS A 407 -23.32 1.41 -10.19
N TRP A 408 -23.54 2.68 -9.87
CA TRP A 408 -22.56 3.74 -10.13
C TRP A 408 -21.27 3.59 -9.31
N GLU A 409 -21.37 3.20 -8.04
CA GLU A 409 -20.17 2.94 -7.22
C GLU A 409 -19.41 1.71 -7.70
N LYS A 410 -20.12 0.68 -8.17
CA LYS A 410 -19.52 -0.50 -8.81
C LYS A 410 -18.85 -0.19 -10.14
N SER A 411 -19.30 0.87 -10.82
CA SER A 411 -18.73 1.36 -12.09
C SER A 411 -17.61 2.39 -11.89
N ARG A 412 -17.22 2.67 -10.64
CA ARG A 412 -16.23 3.69 -10.30
C ARG A 412 -14.84 3.10 -10.19
N LEU A 413 -13.85 3.86 -10.63
CA LEU A 413 -12.45 3.70 -10.28
C LEU A 413 -11.85 5.06 -9.88
N SER A 414 -10.65 5.05 -9.31
CA SER A 414 -9.97 6.27 -8.89
C SER A 414 -8.58 6.35 -9.50
N VAL A 415 -8.22 7.51 -10.04
CA VAL A 415 -6.90 7.79 -10.62
C VAL A 415 -6.29 9.04 -10.00
N ARG A 416 -4.96 9.18 -10.08
CA ARG A 416 -4.28 10.42 -9.68
C ARG A 416 -4.74 11.58 -10.57
N LYS A 417 -4.96 12.75 -9.98
CA LYS A 417 -5.41 13.96 -10.70
C LYS A 417 -4.42 14.40 -11.77
N SER A 418 -3.12 14.32 -11.48
CA SER A 418 -2.04 14.60 -12.44
C SER A 418 -2.11 13.67 -13.65
N TRP A 419 -2.35 12.38 -13.42
CA TRP A 419 -2.54 11.39 -14.47
C TRP A 419 -3.83 11.66 -15.28
N TRP A 420 -4.94 11.96 -14.61
CA TRP A 420 -6.19 12.34 -15.28
C TRP A 420 -6.00 13.55 -16.19
N GLN A 421 -5.40 14.62 -15.69
CA GLN A 421 -5.15 15.84 -16.46
C GLN A 421 -4.30 15.60 -17.71
N LYS A 422 -3.36 14.65 -17.63
CA LYS A 422 -2.50 14.29 -18.76
C LYS A 422 -3.25 13.48 -19.82
N ASN A 423 -4.14 12.58 -19.42
CA ASN A 423 -4.68 11.55 -20.31
C ASN A 423 -6.17 11.74 -20.68
N SER A 424 -6.92 12.57 -19.94
CA SER A 424 -8.36 12.76 -20.14
C SER A 424 -8.71 13.27 -21.53
N GLY A 425 -7.79 13.95 -22.22
CA GLY A 425 -7.98 14.40 -23.61
C GLY A 425 -8.09 13.26 -24.64
N THR A 426 -7.70 12.04 -24.27
CA THR A 426 -7.81 10.84 -25.14
C THR A 426 -9.08 10.03 -24.89
N PHE A 427 -9.82 10.34 -23.83
CA PHE A 427 -11.01 9.60 -23.43
C PHE A 427 -12.27 10.22 -24.04
N GLN A 428 -13.24 9.38 -24.38
CA GLN A 428 -14.56 9.90 -24.73
C GLN A 428 -15.32 10.23 -23.46
N CYS A 429 -15.59 11.51 -23.26
CA CYS A 429 -16.37 12.02 -22.13
C CYS A 429 -17.72 12.55 -22.64
N PRO A 430 -18.77 12.56 -21.80
CA PRO A 430 -20.00 13.28 -22.13
C PRO A 430 -19.76 14.79 -22.18
N ASP A 431 -20.71 15.53 -22.76
CA ASP A 431 -20.71 16.99 -22.71
C ASP A 431 -20.86 17.51 -21.26
N GLU A 432 -20.49 18.78 -21.06
CA GLU A 432 -20.46 19.39 -19.72
C GLU A 432 -21.86 19.47 -19.08
N GLU A 433 -22.92 19.63 -19.88
CA GLU A 433 -24.30 19.68 -19.37
C GLU A 433 -24.71 18.32 -18.77
N THR A 434 -24.46 17.24 -19.51
CA THR A 434 -24.71 15.87 -19.07
C THR A 434 -23.88 15.54 -17.83
N LEU A 435 -22.61 15.93 -17.82
CA LEU A 435 -21.71 15.72 -16.68
C LEU A 435 -22.18 16.49 -15.44
N ALA A 436 -22.58 17.76 -15.59
CA ALA A 436 -23.12 18.57 -14.50
C ALA A 436 -24.42 17.97 -13.93
N CYS A 437 -25.30 17.45 -14.80
CA CYS A 437 -26.51 16.75 -14.39
C CYS A 437 -26.20 15.51 -13.55
N PHE A 438 -25.23 14.69 -13.99
CA PHE A 438 -24.76 13.53 -13.24
C PHE A 438 -24.22 13.92 -11.86
N ARG A 439 -23.30 14.89 -11.80
CA ARG A 439 -22.68 15.36 -10.55
C ARG A 439 -23.73 15.83 -9.55
N LYS A 440 -24.75 16.55 -10.01
CA LYS A 440 -25.88 17.03 -9.19
C LYS A 440 -26.78 15.88 -8.73
N ARG A 441 -27.19 14.98 -9.64
CA ARG A 441 -28.10 13.86 -9.34
C ARG A 441 -27.47 12.88 -8.33
N HIS A 442 -26.20 12.58 -8.49
CA HIS A 442 -25.48 11.59 -7.69
C HIS A 442 -24.67 12.18 -6.54
N HIS A 443 -24.72 13.50 -6.32
CA HIS A 443 -24.00 14.20 -5.26
C HIS A 443 -22.47 13.96 -5.33
N ARG A 444 -21.92 14.01 -6.55
CA ARG A 444 -20.51 13.78 -6.88
C ARG A 444 -19.90 15.02 -7.53
N PRO A 445 -19.56 16.08 -6.77
CA PRO A 445 -19.18 17.38 -7.34
C PRO A 445 -17.90 17.32 -8.19
N SER A 446 -16.96 16.43 -7.87
CA SER A 446 -15.69 16.26 -8.60
C SER A 446 -15.67 15.04 -9.53
N GLY A 447 -16.78 14.31 -9.63
CA GLY A 447 -16.86 13.09 -10.43
C GLY A 447 -16.64 13.36 -11.92
N GLN A 448 -15.89 12.47 -12.57
CA GLN A 448 -15.70 12.45 -14.01
C GLN A 448 -16.36 11.21 -14.61
N ILE A 449 -16.75 11.30 -15.88
CA ILE A 449 -17.37 10.18 -16.59
C ILE A 449 -16.55 9.86 -17.82
N VAL A 450 -16.25 8.58 -18.01
CA VAL A 450 -15.65 8.05 -19.23
C VAL A 450 -16.64 7.11 -19.88
N LEU A 451 -16.87 7.30 -21.18
CA LEU A 451 -17.80 6.49 -21.95
C LEU A 451 -17.15 5.19 -22.38
N VAL A 452 -17.90 4.10 -22.34
CA VAL A 452 -17.50 2.78 -22.85
C VAL A 452 -18.60 2.22 -23.75
N SER A 453 -18.25 1.24 -24.58
CA SER A 453 -19.22 0.52 -25.40
C SER A 453 -20.23 -0.26 -24.55
N ASP A 454 -21.29 -0.78 -25.19
CA ASP A 454 -22.30 -1.60 -24.50
C ASP A 454 -21.73 -2.84 -23.82
N ALA A 455 -20.62 -3.38 -24.35
CA ALA A 455 -19.87 -4.48 -23.77
C ALA A 455 -19.04 -4.09 -22.53
N GLY A 456 -18.96 -2.80 -22.22
CA GLY A 456 -18.14 -2.27 -21.13
C GLY A 456 -16.67 -2.07 -21.48
N GLU A 457 -16.36 -1.97 -22.78
CA GLU A 457 -15.00 -1.94 -23.34
C GLU A 457 -14.78 -0.65 -24.14
N ALA A 458 -13.54 -0.15 -24.17
CA ALA A 458 -13.09 0.98 -24.96
C ALA A 458 -11.58 0.86 -25.25
N SER A 459 -11.03 1.67 -26.16
CA SER A 459 -9.58 1.67 -26.43
C SER A 459 -8.72 2.01 -25.20
N TYR A 460 -9.29 2.73 -24.23
CA TYR A 460 -8.67 3.13 -22.98
C TYR A 460 -9.19 2.36 -21.75
N TYR A 461 -10.16 1.46 -21.89
CA TYR A 461 -10.64 0.66 -20.77
C TYR A 461 -11.01 -0.76 -21.20
N SER A 462 -10.53 -1.75 -20.47
CA SER A 462 -11.01 -3.13 -20.60
C SER A 462 -11.07 -3.86 -19.28
N LYS A 463 -11.86 -4.93 -19.21
CA LYS A 463 -11.85 -5.82 -18.02
C LYS A 463 -10.51 -6.52 -17.79
N ARG A 464 -9.65 -6.54 -18.81
CA ARG A 464 -8.33 -7.18 -18.80
C ARG A 464 -7.21 -6.24 -18.36
N PHE A 465 -7.21 -5.01 -18.85
CA PHE A 465 -6.14 -4.02 -18.63
C PHE A 465 -6.57 -2.87 -17.70
N GLY A 466 -7.85 -2.75 -17.37
CA GLY A 466 -8.40 -1.62 -16.64
C GLY A 466 -8.28 -0.34 -17.46
N LEU A 467 -8.24 0.81 -16.78
CA LEU A 467 -8.08 2.11 -17.42
C LEU A 467 -6.61 2.36 -17.79
N VAL A 468 -6.36 2.56 -19.09
CA VAL A 468 -5.07 2.86 -19.70
C VAL A 468 -5.11 4.23 -20.36
N GLY A 469 -3.98 4.92 -20.43
CA GLY A 469 -3.91 6.29 -20.97
C GLY A 469 -2.52 6.87 -20.97
#